data_AF-A0A1Q7QVE3-F1
#
_entry.id   AF-A0A1Q7QVE3-F1
#
_cell.length_a   1.000
_cell.length_b   1.000
_cell.length_c   1.000
_cell.angle_alpha   90.00
_cell.angle_beta   90.00
_cell.angle_gamma   90.00
#
_symmetry.space_group_name_H-M   'P 1'
#
loop_
_entity.id
_entity.type
_entity.pdbx_description
1 polymer ?
#
loop_
_entity_poly.entity_id
_entity_poly.type
_entity_poly.pdbx_seq_one_letter_code
_entity_poly.pdbx_strand_id
1 'polypeptide(L)'
;MTEDWAEERDKAVLNTIYYCETCNIIVEPGDVDISIHKRELPHHKMRRVMILRCGKCGNVVTDSYAEYSPERNQFWCKNCISETGVDGFHTS
;
A
#
# COMPACT_ATOMS: atom_id res chain seq x y z
N MET A 1 22.65 -9.77 -5.05
CA MET A 1 22.62 -8.80 -3.93
C MET A 1 21.47 -7.80 -4.10
N THR A 2 21.14 -7.35 -5.31
CA THR A 2 20.03 -6.42 -5.58
C THR A 2 18.65 -7.11 -5.70
N GLU A 3 18.61 -8.37 -6.13
CA GLU A 3 17.36 -9.16 -6.25
C GLU A 3 16.74 -9.43 -4.88
N ASP A 4 17.55 -9.88 -3.92
CA ASP A 4 17.14 -10.14 -2.52
C ASP A 4 16.52 -8.88 -1.86
N TRP A 5 17.07 -7.70 -2.17
CA TRP A 5 16.55 -6.42 -1.69
C TRP A 5 15.17 -6.08 -2.25
N ALA A 6 14.94 -6.30 -3.55
CA ALA A 6 13.61 -6.10 -4.13
C ALA A 6 12.58 -7.10 -3.59
N GLU A 7 13.01 -8.34 -3.34
CA GLU A 7 12.15 -9.40 -2.79
C GLU A 7 11.67 -9.08 -1.36
N GLU A 8 12.53 -8.57 -0.49
CA GLU A 8 12.13 -8.19 0.88
C GLU A 8 11.07 -7.08 0.91
N ARG A 9 11.20 -6.08 0.03
CA ARG A 9 10.18 -5.03 -0.13
C ARG A 9 8.86 -5.62 -0.60
N ASP A 10 8.91 -6.50 -1.59
CA ASP A 10 7.73 -7.08 -2.21
C ASP A 10 6.99 -8.02 -1.25
N LYS A 11 7.70 -8.69 -0.32
CA LYS A 11 7.11 -9.47 0.77
C LYS A 11 6.26 -8.65 1.73
N ALA A 12 6.52 -7.34 1.86
CA ALA A 12 5.70 -6.45 2.67
C ALA A 12 4.36 -6.09 2.00
N VAL A 13 4.24 -6.28 0.68
CA VAL A 13 3.00 -6.07 -0.06
C VAL A 13 2.16 -7.34 0.01
N LEU A 14 1.11 -7.31 0.85
CA LEU A 14 0.25 -8.46 1.09
C LEU A 14 -0.79 -8.64 -0.02
N ASN A 15 -1.35 -7.53 -0.51
CA ASN A 15 -2.34 -7.56 -1.57
C ASN A 15 -2.41 -6.20 -2.31
N THR A 16 -3.06 -6.18 -3.46
CA THR A 16 -3.48 -4.98 -4.16
C THR A 16 -4.99 -5.06 -4.36
N ILE A 17 -5.73 -4.05 -3.93
CA ILE A 17 -7.17 -3.92 -4.19
C ILE A 17 -7.45 -2.65 -4.99
N TYR A 18 -8.66 -2.51 -5.49
CA TYR A 18 -9.14 -1.27 -6.09
C TYR A 18 -10.22 -0.64 -5.20
N TYR A 19 -10.21 0.68 -5.11
CA TYR A 19 -11.22 1.46 -4.44
C TYR A 19 -11.85 2.42 -5.44
N CYS A 20 -13.18 2.39 -5.56
CA CYS A 20 -13.90 3.36 -6.36
C CYS A 20 -14.31 4.54 -5.47
N GLU A 21 -13.72 5.73 -5.67
CA GLU A 21 -14.08 6.92 -4.90
C GLU A 21 -15.51 7.40 -5.19
N THR A 22 -16.02 7.11 -6.39
CA THR A 22 -17.37 7.52 -6.83
C THR A 22 -18.47 6.65 -6.20
N CYS A 23 -18.27 5.33 -6.19
CA CYS A 23 -19.23 4.39 -5.60
C CYS A 23 -19.02 4.19 -4.09
N ASN A 24 -17.86 4.59 -3.55
CA ASN A 24 -17.44 4.31 -2.17
C ASN A 24 -17.41 2.80 -1.86
N ILE A 25 -16.87 1.99 -2.78
CA ILE A 25 -16.75 0.53 -2.63
C ILE A 25 -15.32 0.03 -2.86
N ILE A 26 -14.99 -1.09 -2.23
CA ILE A 26 -13.77 -1.86 -2.48
C ILE A 26 -14.09 -2.93 -3.52
N VAL A 27 -13.21 -3.08 -4.51
CA VAL A 27 -13.29 -4.07 -5.57
C VAL A 27 -12.02 -4.91 -5.55
N GLU A 28 -12.17 -6.21 -5.34
CA GLU A 28 -11.05 -7.15 -5.23
C GLU A 28 -10.52 -7.57 -6.62
N PRO A 29 -9.24 -7.94 -6.75
CA PRO A 29 -8.69 -8.47 -7.99
C PRO A 29 -9.48 -9.67 -8.50
N GLY A 30 -9.86 -9.63 -9.78
CA GLY A 30 -10.63 -10.71 -10.41
C GLY A 30 -12.14 -10.49 -10.40
N ASP A 31 -12.63 -9.47 -9.68
CA ASP A 31 -14.03 -9.08 -9.75
C ASP A 31 -14.39 -8.55 -11.15
N VAL A 32 -15.54 -9.00 -11.67
CA VAL A 32 -16.10 -8.50 -12.93
C VAL A 32 -16.36 -6.99 -12.85
N ASP A 33 -16.63 -6.49 -11.65
CA ASP A 33 -16.87 -5.08 -11.37
C ASP A 33 -15.68 -4.19 -11.73
N ILE A 34 -14.43 -4.68 -11.68
CA ILE A 34 -13.26 -3.92 -12.15
C ILE A 34 -13.36 -3.65 -13.65
N SER A 35 -13.76 -4.67 -14.41
CA SER A 35 -13.85 -4.57 -15.87
C SER A 35 -14.99 -3.66 -16.29
N ILE A 36 -16.13 -3.75 -15.60
CA ILE A 36 -17.28 -2.84 -15.77
C ILE A 36 -16.86 -1.40 -15.45
N HIS A 37 -16.23 -1.18 -14.30
CA HIS A 37 -15.78 0.16 -13.89
C HIS A 37 -14.79 0.77 -14.89
N LYS A 38 -13.87 -0.03 -15.43
CA LYS A 38 -12.88 0.46 -16.41
C LYS A 38 -13.46 0.70 -17.79
N ARG A 39 -14.46 -0.08 -18.22
CA ARG A 39 -15.01 -0.03 -19.59
C ARG A 39 -16.25 0.85 -19.71
N GLU A 40 -17.17 0.73 -18.78
CA GLU A 40 -18.51 1.30 -18.89
C GLU A 40 -18.68 2.56 -18.03
N LEU A 41 -17.82 2.75 -17.02
CA LEU A 41 -17.91 3.86 -16.06
C LEU A 41 -16.61 4.69 -16.04
N PRO A 42 -16.18 5.28 -17.17
CA PRO A 42 -14.91 6.00 -17.27
C PRO A 42 -14.82 7.24 -16.37
N HIS A 43 -15.96 7.75 -15.91
CA HIS A 43 -16.04 8.87 -14.96
C HIS A 43 -15.82 8.43 -13.50
N HIS A 44 -15.85 7.13 -13.21
CA HIS A 44 -15.60 6.62 -11.88
C HIS A 44 -14.11 6.69 -11.56
N LYS A 45 -13.78 7.32 -10.44
CA LYS A 45 -12.40 7.47 -10.02
C LYS A 45 -11.95 6.21 -9.28
N MET A 46 -11.31 5.31 -10.00
CA MET A 46 -10.72 4.08 -9.48
C MET A 46 -9.29 4.34 -8.99
N ARG A 47 -9.03 4.05 -7.72
CA ARG A 47 -7.72 4.12 -7.09
C ARG A 47 -7.21 2.71 -6.79
N ARG A 48 -5.97 2.43 -7.20
CA ARG A 48 -5.24 1.24 -6.74
C ARG A 48 -4.79 1.48 -5.30
N VAL A 49 -5.06 0.54 -4.41
CA VAL A 49 -4.67 0.59 -3.00
C VAL A 49 -3.87 -0.66 -2.68
N MET A 50 -2.66 -0.50 -2.17
CA MET A 50 -1.85 -1.61 -1.68
C MET A 50 -2.14 -1.88 -0.21
N ILE A 51 -2.26 -3.16 0.14
CA ILE A 51 -2.32 -3.64 1.51
C ILE A 51 -0.91 -4.05 1.92
N LEU A 52 -0.38 -3.36 2.92
CA LEU A 52 1.02 -3.43 3.32
C LEU A 52 1.14 -3.91 4.76
N ARG A 53 2.21 -4.65 5.05
CA ARG A 53 2.62 -4.95 6.42
C ARG A 53 3.66 -3.93 6.88
N CYS A 54 3.42 -3.31 8.03
CA CYS A 54 4.40 -2.41 8.64
C CYS A 54 5.63 -3.19 9.13
N GLY A 55 6.82 -2.81 8.69
CA GLY A 55 8.09 -3.42 9.09
C GLY A 55 8.46 -3.22 10.57
N LYS A 56 7.90 -2.18 11.21
CA LYS A 56 8.16 -1.87 12.63
C LYS A 56 7.22 -2.61 13.59
N CYS A 57 5.90 -2.45 13.44
CA CYS A 57 4.93 -3.02 14.37
C CYS A 57 4.22 -4.28 13.85
N GLY A 58 4.41 -4.66 12.59
CA GLY A 58 3.76 -5.82 11.98
C GLY A 58 2.29 -5.63 11.61
N ASN A 59 1.68 -4.48 11.93
CA ASN A 59 0.28 -4.19 11.60
C ASN A 59 0.05 -4.11 10.09
N VAL A 60 -1.15 -4.49 9.67
CA VAL A 60 -1.60 -4.37 8.28
C VAL A 60 -2.25 -3.01 8.08
N VAL A 61 -1.80 -2.28 7.06
CA VAL A 61 -2.28 -0.93 6.74
C VAL A 61 -2.38 -0.75 5.23
N THR A 62 -3.13 0.24 4.78
CA THR A 62 -3.15 0.65 3.37
C THR A 62 -1.96 1.55 3.06
N ASP A 63 -1.56 1.62 1.78
CA ASP A 63 -0.55 2.56 1.29
C ASP A 63 -0.82 4.03 1.64
N SER A 64 -2.09 4.44 1.73
CA SER A 64 -2.48 5.78 2.19
C SER A 64 -2.07 6.09 3.64
N TYR A 65 -1.82 5.05 4.45
CA TYR A 65 -1.44 5.16 5.85
C TYR A 65 -0.03 4.61 6.16
N ALA A 66 0.78 4.42 5.13
CA ALA A 66 2.17 4.00 5.27
C ALA A 66 3.11 4.83 4.39
N GLU A 67 4.38 4.86 4.77
CA GLU A 67 5.45 5.44 3.97
C GLU A 67 6.60 4.43 3.85
N TYR A 68 7.29 4.48 2.73
CA TYR A 68 8.44 3.62 2.46
C TYR A 68 9.72 4.31 2.95
N SER A 69 10.52 3.63 3.77
CA SER A 69 11.88 4.05 4.10
C SER A 69 12.84 3.35 3.13
N PRO A 70 13.49 4.09 2.20
CA PRO A 70 14.50 3.52 1.32
C PRO A 70 15.71 2.98 2.06
N GLU A 71 16.06 3.58 3.21
CA GLU A 71 17.24 3.24 4.00
C GLU A 71 17.09 1.88 4.66
N ARG A 72 15.85 1.51 5.03
CA ARG A 72 15.52 0.24 5.67
C ARG A 72 14.87 -0.77 4.74
N ASN A 73 14.49 -0.33 3.54
CA ASN A 73 13.73 -1.13 2.57
C ASN A 73 12.44 -1.72 3.14
N GLN A 74 11.71 -0.90 3.91
CA GLN A 74 10.50 -1.31 4.61
C GLN A 74 9.43 -0.24 4.55
N PHE A 75 8.16 -0.67 4.58
CA PHE A 75 7.02 0.22 4.78
C PHE A 75 6.74 0.39 6.27
N TRP A 76 6.56 1.62 6.74
CA TRP A 76 6.15 1.92 8.11
C TRP A 76 4.80 2.63 8.12
N CYS A 77 3.93 2.28 9.07
CA CYS A 77 2.67 2.99 9.23
C CYS A 77 2.89 4.37 9.85
N LYS A 78 2.00 5.31 9.55
CA LYS A 78 2.08 6.69 10.05
C LYS A 78 2.12 6.79 11.58
N ASN A 79 1.50 5.85 12.30
CA ASN A 79 1.60 5.80 13.77
C ASN A 79 3.04 5.55 14.22
N CYS A 80 3.69 4.53 13.67
CA CYS A 80 5.09 4.23 13.99
C CYS A 80 6.03 5.38 13.61
N ILE A 81 5.79 6.04 12.46
CA ILE A 81 6.57 7.22 12.05
C ILE A 81 6.37 8.35 13.07
N SER A 82 5.13 8.65 13.44
CA SER A 82 4.81 9.69 14.42
C SER A 82 5.40 9.41 15.81
N GLU A 83 5.41 8.16 16.26
CA GLU A 83 5.97 7.76 17.56
C GLU A 83 7.51 7.81 17.58
N THR A 84 8.15 7.46 16.46
CA THR A 84 9.62 7.45 16.35
C THR A 84 10.18 8.84 16.06
N GLY A 85 9.37 9.71 15.46
CA GLY A 85 9.85 10.92 14.79
C GLY A 85 10.36 10.62 13.38
N VAL A 86 10.23 11.62 12.51
CA VAL A 86 10.64 11.56 11.09
C VAL A 86 12.15 11.28 10.97
N ASP A 87 12.96 11.83 11.87
CA ASP A 87 14.40 11.57 11.90
C ASP A 87 14.72 10.08 12.14
N GLY A 88 14.00 9.44 13.08
CA GLY A 88 14.16 8.02 13.37
C GLY A 88 13.65 7.10 12.25
N PHE A 89 12.73 7.59 11.42
CA PHE A 89 12.24 6.89 10.24
C PHE A 89 13.26 6.91 9.08
N HIS A 90 14.01 8.01 8.91
CA HIS A 90 15.03 8.14 7.85
C HIS A 90 16.44 7.71 8.26
N THR A 91 16.71 7.46 9.54
CA THR A 91 18.01 6.92 9.96
C THR A 91 18.19 5.48 9.47
N SER A 92 19.37 5.17 8.95
CA SER A 92 19.82 3.82 8.53
C SER A 92 19.97 2.86 9.70
#